data_AF-A0AB32X2Q9-F1
#
_entry.id   AF-A0AB32X2Q9-F1
#
_cell.length_a   1.000
_cell.length_b   1.000
_cell.length_c   1.000
_cell.angle_alpha   90.00
_cell.angle_beta   90.00
_cell.angle_gamma   90.00
#
_symmetry.space_group_name_H-M   'P 1'
#
loop_
_entity.id
_entity.type
_entity.pdbx_description
1 polymer ?
#
loop_
_entity_poly.entity_id
_entity_poly.type
_entity_poly.pdbx_seq_one_letter_code
_entity_poly.pdbx_strand_id
1 'polypeptide(L)'
;MFIFGGRFGSRRLGDFWVLDTDIWQWSELTSFGDLPSPRDFSAASAIGNQKIVMYGGWDGKKWLSDVYVLDTISLEWMELSVTGSLPPPRCGHTATMVEKRLLVYGGRGGGGPIMSDLWALKGLIEEENETPGWTQLKLPGQAPSPRCGHTVTSGGHYLLLFGGHGTGGWLSRYDIYYNDCIVLDRLSAQWKRLPIGNEPPAARAYHSLSHIGSRYLLFGGFDGKLTYGDIWWLVPEEDPIAKWFIEPPPKNLPHKGMAVANDNIQSAFKESQREDDAITELQRRLGVSVSLSGPGLQIIDESDDKEFIELGSKLIGEKVSNNEQGLVSQTIEVLRGHWRNSTPSSIPLKELGPLLRDYQRLVTRHHLANNGSDFQHIESWLSGKEAHKFYHLNNVSQLRMDDIPKLLAEYKKLLPE
;
A
#
# COMPACT_ATOMS: atom_id res chain seq x y z
N MET A 1 6.40 7.04 -10.20
CA MET A 1 6.77 5.63 -9.95
C MET A 1 6.59 4.84 -11.22
N PHE A 2 7.56 3.99 -11.59
CA PHE A 2 7.49 3.15 -12.78
C PHE A 2 7.26 1.68 -12.41
N ILE A 3 6.47 0.97 -13.22
CA ILE A 3 6.17 -0.46 -13.07
C ILE A 3 6.34 -1.14 -14.42
N PHE A 4 7.06 -2.27 -14.45
CA PHE A 4 7.23 -3.09 -15.63
C PHE A 4 7.00 -4.57 -15.30
N GLY A 5 6.22 -5.23 -16.13
CA GLY A 5 6.08 -6.69 -16.14
C GLY A 5 5.25 -7.26 -15.00
N GLY A 6 5.65 -8.43 -14.49
CA GLY A 6 4.85 -9.24 -13.57
C GLY A 6 4.07 -10.35 -14.27
N ARG A 7 2.99 -10.82 -13.63
CA ARG A 7 2.24 -11.99 -14.11
C ARG A 7 0.75 -11.87 -13.81
N PHE A 8 -0.07 -12.27 -14.78
CA PHE A 8 -1.50 -12.52 -14.61
C PHE A 8 -1.82 -13.97 -14.97
N GLY A 9 -2.24 -14.78 -13.99
CA GLY A 9 -2.44 -16.22 -14.19
C GLY A 9 -1.15 -16.89 -14.68
N SER A 10 -1.17 -17.53 -15.84
CA SER A 10 0.03 -18.14 -16.44
C SER A 10 0.79 -17.19 -17.38
N ARG A 11 0.29 -15.99 -17.65
CA ARG A 11 0.86 -15.04 -18.61
C ARG A 11 1.84 -14.10 -17.92
N ARG A 12 3.08 -14.05 -18.40
CA ARG A 12 4.04 -13.00 -18.06
C ARG A 12 3.63 -11.71 -18.78
N LEU A 13 3.70 -10.60 -18.07
CA LEU A 13 3.37 -9.29 -18.56
C LEU A 13 4.66 -8.56 -18.94
N GLY A 14 4.54 -7.63 -19.89
CA GLY A 14 5.60 -6.72 -20.32
C GLY A 14 5.02 -5.33 -20.60
N ASP A 15 3.87 -5.05 -20.00
CA ASP A 15 3.29 -3.72 -19.98
C ASP A 15 4.13 -2.82 -19.07
N PHE A 16 4.14 -1.54 -19.42
CA PHE A 16 4.95 -0.54 -18.77
C PHE A 16 4.05 0.61 -18.32
N TRP A 17 4.06 0.88 -17.03
CA TRP A 17 3.14 1.82 -16.39
C TRP A 17 3.92 2.86 -15.61
N VAL A 18 3.39 4.08 -15.59
CA VAL A 18 3.82 5.13 -14.68
C VAL A 18 2.65 5.58 -13.82
N LEU A 19 2.92 5.74 -12.52
CA LEU A 19 2.09 6.52 -11.62
C LEU A 19 2.76 7.88 -11.44
N ASP A 20 2.11 8.92 -11.90
CA ASP A 20 2.42 10.29 -11.51
C ASP A 20 1.98 10.49 -10.05
N THR A 21 2.92 10.81 -9.17
CA THR A 21 2.66 10.97 -7.73
C THR A 21 2.25 12.38 -7.32
N ASP A 22 2.31 13.34 -8.24
CA ASP A 22 1.83 14.71 -7.99
C ASP A 22 0.31 14.78 -8.23
N ILE A 23 -0.17 14.08 -9.27
CA ILE A 23 -1.60 14.05 -9.63
C ILE A 23 -2.29 12.70 -9.35
N TRP A 24 -1.54 11.69 -8.91
CA TRP A 24 -2.03 10.34 -8.60
C TRP A 24 -2.75 9.65 -9.77
N GLN A 25 -2.16 9.72 -10.97
CA GLN A 25 -2.71 9.11 -12.19
C GLN A 25 -1.80 8.06 -12.79
N TRP A 26 -2.41 6.92 -13.14
CA TRP A 26 -1.77 5.86 -13.90
C TRP A 26 -1.84 6.14 -15.39
N SER A 27 -0.73 5.94 -16.09
CA SER A 27 -0.65 5.95 -17.54
C SER A 27 0.15 4.75 -18.01
N GLU A 28 -0.39 4.03 -18.99
CA GLU A 28 0.37 3.03 -19.73
C GLU A 28 1.31 3.78 -20.69
N LEU A 29 2.60 3.44 -20.63
CA LEU A 29 3.63 4.05 -21.43
C LEU A 29 3.94 3.18 -22.65
N THR A 30 4.06 3.83 -23.80
CA THR A 30 4.72 3.23 -24.95
C THR A 30 6.22 3.37 -24.74
N SER A 31 6.93 2.25 -24.74
CA SER A 31 8.37 2.22 -24.58
C SER A 31 9.07 2.03 -25.93
N PHE A 32 10.31 2.50 -26.03
CA PHE A 32 11.12 2.44 -27.25
C PHE A 32 12.49 1.81 -26.96
N GLY A 33 13.26 1.54 -28.03
CA GLY A 33 14.60 0.95 -27.92
C GLY A 33 14.59 -0.58 -27.80
N ASP A 34 15.55 -1.11 -27.03
CA ASP A 34 15.72 -2.55 -26.82
C ASP A 34 14.72 -3.04 -25.76
N LEU A 35 13.51 -3.37 -26.20
CA LEU A 35 12.42 -3.71 -25.28
C LEU A 35 12.69 -5.03 -24.53
N PRO A 36 12.66 -5.03 -23.19
CA PRO A 36 12.77 -6.27 -22.43
C PRO A 36 11.58 -7.18 -22.70
N SER A 37 11.82 -8.49 -22.74
CA SER A 37 10.74 -9.48 -22.83
C SER A 37 9.78 -9.41 -21.63
N PRO A 38 8.49 -9.76 -21.81
CA PRO A 38 7.56 -9.95 -20.70
C PRO A 38 8.12 -10.91 -19.66
N ARG A 39 8.15 -10.51 -18.38
CA ARG A 39 8.83 -11.25 -17.32
C ARG A 39 8.25 -10.98 -15.94
N ASP A 40 8.33 -11.95 -15.04
CA ASP A 40 8.10 -11.75 -13.61
C ASP A 40 9.36 -12.00 -12.79
N PHE A 41 9.34 -11.58 -11.52
CA PHE A 41 10.43 -11.77 -10.56
C PHE A 41 11.81 -11.27 -11.05
N SER A 42 11.83 -10.28 -11.95
CA SER A 42 13.00 -9.44 -12.21
C SER A 42 13.20 -8.50 -11.02
N ALA A 43 14.43 -8.00 -10.87
CA ALA A 43 14.74 -7.00 -9.87
C ALA A 43 15.21 -5.72 -10.57
N ALA A 44 14.78 -4.57 -10.05
CA ALA A 44 15.13 -3.27 -10.58
C ALA A 44 15.52 -2.30 -9.47
N SER A 45 16.40 -1.36 -9.80
CA SER A 45 16.82 -0.29 -8.90
C SER A 45 17.01 1.01 -9.67
N ALA A 46 16.70 2.13 -9.02
CA ALA A 46 16.98 3.46 -9.58
C ALA A 46 18.49 3.76 -9.57
N ILE A 47 18.96 4.42 -10.62
CA ILE A 47 20.28 5.04 -10.74
C ILE A 47 20.04 6.55 -10.74
N GLY A 48 20.18 7.16 -9.57
CA GLY A 48 19.79 8.56 -9.36
C GLY A 48 18.32 8.78 -9.72
N ASN A 49 18.02 9.92 -10.36
CA ASN A 49 16.66 10.32 -10.74
C ASN A 49 16.38 10.18 -12.24
N GLN A 50 17.31 9.62 -13.01
CA GLN A 50 17.26 9.67 -14.48
C GLN A 50 17.23 8.29 -15.12
N LYS A 51 17.62 7.23 -14.40
CA LYS A 51 17.74 5.89 -14.98
C LYS A 51 17.23 4.83 -14.03
N ILE A 52 16.77 3.71 -14.58
CA ILE A 52 16.41 2.51 -13.84
C ILE A 52 17.16 1.34 -14.47
N VAL A 53 17.87 0.56 -13.65
CA VAL A 53 18.49 -0.69 -14.09
C VAL A 53 17.62 -1.87 -13.67
N MET A 54 17.44 -2.83 -14.58
CA MET A 54 16.72 -4.07 -14.36
C MET A 54 17.64 -5.25 -14.70
N TYR A 55 17.58 -6.30 -13.88
CA TYR A 55 18.34 -7.53 -14.10
C TYR A 55 17.46 -8.77 -13.96
N GLY A 56 17.65 -9.70 -14.89
CA GLY A 56 17.11 -11.06 -14.84
C GLY A 56 15.58 -11.16 -14.84
N GLY A 57 15.06 -12.16 -14.12
CA GLY A 57 13.64 -12.54 -14.10
C GLY A 57 13.36 -13.83 -14.86
N TRP A 58 12.08 -14.13 -15.06
CA TRP A 58 11.62 -15.30 -15.81
C TRP A 58 10.61 -14.87 -16.87
N ASP A 59 10.91 -15.15 -18.15
CA ASP A 59 10.01 -14.81 -19.27
C ASP A 59 8.88 -15.84 -19.45
N GLY A 60 8.96 -16.96 -18.73
CA GLY A 60 8.05 -18.07 -18.89
C GLY A 60 8.57 -19.31 -19.58
N LYS A 61 9.73 -19.20 -20.20
CA LYS A 61 10.42 -20.26 -20.92
C LYS A 61 11.80 -20.47 -20.32
N LYS A 62 12.50 -19.38 -20.00
CA LYS A 62 13.86 -19.38 -19.45
C LYS A 62 14.01 -18.34 -18.35
N TRP A 63 14.95 -18.62 -17.45
CA TRP A 63 15.50 -17.63 -16.54
C TRP A 63 16.41 -16.71 -17.32
N LEU A 64 16.44 -15.44 -16.91
CA LEU A 64 17.14 -14.38 -17.62
C LEU A 64 18.34 -13.88 -16.79
N SER A 65 19.35 -13.38 -17.49
CA SER A 65 20.57 -12.74 -16.96
C SER A 65 20.92 -11.49 -17.77
N ASP A 66 19.96 -10.98 -18.53
CA ASP A 66 20.07 -9.74 -19.30
C ASP A 66 20.04 -8.55 -18.34
N VAL A 67 20.71 -7.47 -18.74
CA VAL A 67 20.72 -6.19 -18.00
C VAL A 67 20.12 -5.15 -18.92
N TYR A 68 19.04 -4.52 -18.46
CA TYR A 68 18.43 -3.40 -19.15
C TYR A 68 18.57 -2.13 -18.35
N VAL A 69 18.77 -1.01 -19.03
CA VAL A 69 18.66 0.32 -18.46
C VAL A 69 17.57 1.08 -19.18
N LEU A 70 16.66 1.65 -18.41
CA LEU A 70 15.66 2.59 -18.88
C LEU A 70 16.14 4.00 -18.56
N ASP A 71 16.15 4.88 -19.56
CA ASP A 71 16.20 6.32 -19.34
C ASP A 71 14.80 6.85 -19.01
N THR A 72 14.65 7.49 -17.85
CA THR A 72 13.33 7.94 -17.36
C THR A 72 12.88 9.26 -17.98
N ILE A 73 13.74 9.94 -18.74
CA ILE A 73 13.41 11.17 -19.47
C ILE A 73 12.94 10.82 -20.89
N SER A 74 13.74 10.04 -21.63
CA SER A 74 13.38 9.63 -22.99
C SER A 74 12.42 8.44 -23.04
N LEU A 75 12.29 7.68 -21.94
CA LEU A 75 11.52 6.43 -21.85
C LEU A 75 12.02 5.34 -22.82
N GLU A 76 13.32 5.38 -23.13
CA GLU A 76 13.98 4.40 -23.99
C GLU A 76 14.69 3.33 -23.15
N TRP A 77 14.49 2.08 -23.53
CA TRP A 77 15.22 0.94 -23.00
C TRP A 77 16.47 0.67 -23.82
N MET A 78 17.53 0.27 -23.13
CA MET A 78 18.79 -0.16 -23.72
C MET A 78 19.23 -1.47 -23.07
N GLU A 79 19.53 -2.48 -23.87
CA GLU A 79 20.16 -3.70 -23.39
C GLU A 79 21.67 -3.45 -23.23
N LEU A 80 22.17 -3.58 -22.01
CA LEU A 80 23.59 -3.35 -21.76
C LEU A 80 24.42 -4.57 -22.16
N SER A 81 25.39 -4.34 -23.03
CA SER A 81 26.48 -5.29 -23.25
C SER A 81 27.39 -5.32 -22.02
N VAL A 82 27.37 -6.43 -21.28
CA VAL A 82 28.16 -6.62 -20.06
C VAL A 82 29.35 -7.54 -20.29
N THR A 83 30.43 -7.27 -19.57
CA THR A 83 31.69 -8.02 -19.61
C THR A 83 31.99 -8.72 -18.27
N GLY A 84 33.06 -9.52 -18.23
CA GLY A 84 33.53 -10.19 -17.02
C GLY A 84 32.85 -11.54 -16.75
N SER A 85 32.97 -12.03 -15.51
CA SER A 85 32.28 -13.26 -15.08
C SER A 85 30.80 -12.97 -14.94
N LEU A 86 29.95 -13.62 -15.73
CA LEU A 86 28.52 -13.34 -15.73
C LEU A 86 27.80 -14.11 -14.62
N PRO A 87 26.90 -13.46 -13.85
CA PRO A 87 26.01 -14.16 -12.94
C PRO A 87 25.10 -15.12 -13.73
N PRO A 88 24.81 -16.31 -13.18
CA PRO A 88 23.85 -17.21 -13.80
C PRO A 88 22.44 -16.59 -13.88
N PRO A 89 21.64 -16.98 -14.88
CA PRO A 89 20.25 -16.54 -15.02
C PRO A 89 19.41 -16.89 -13.79
N ARG A 90 18.60 -15.93 -13.34
CA ARG A 90 17.90 -16.03 -12.05
C ARG A 90 16.65 -15.16 -11.96
N CYS A 91 15.74 -15.54 -11.07
CA CYS A 91 14.59 -14.75 -10.66
C CYS A 91 14.42 -14.81 -9.13
N GLY A 92 13.61 -13.89 -8.56
CA GLY A 92 13.34 -13.82 -7.12
C GLY A 92 14.57 -13.45 -6.29
N HIS A 93 15.56 -12.83 -6.93
CA HIS A 93 16.74 -12.22 -6.34
C HIS A 93 16.44 -10.76 -5.97
N THR A 94 17.36 -10.12 -5.27
CA THR A 94 17.34 -8.68 -5.05
C THR A 94 18.38 -7.99 -5.92
N ALA A 95 18.09 -6.77 -6.34
CA ALA A 95 19.04 -5.90 -7.04
C ALA A 95 18.96 -4.52 -6.39
N THR A 96 20.05 -4.10 -5.74
CA THR A 96 20.08 -2.89 -4.93
C THR A 96 21.23 -2.01 -5.40
N MET A 97 20.92 -0.80 -5.85
CA MET A 97 21.95 0.18 -6.20
C MET A 97 22.65 0.68 -4.93
N VAL A 98 23.97 0.57 -4.91
CA VAL A 98 24.82 1.03 -3.82
C VAL A 98 25.92 1.88 -4.42
N GLU A 99 25.85 3.18 -4.13
CA GLU A 99 26.73 4.18 -4.72
C GLU A 99 26.70 4.07 -6.26
N LYS A 100 27.75 3.50 -6.86
CA LYS A 100 27.90 3.39 -8.31
C LYS A 100 27.77 1.96 -8.85
N ARG A 101 27.35 1.02 -7.99
CA ARG A 101 27.30 -0.40 -8.34
C ARG A 101 25.94 -1.00 -8.05
N LEU A 102 25.45 -1.83 -8.96
CA LEU A 102 24.27 -2.65 -8.70
C LEU A 102 24.72 -3.93 -8.00
N LEU A 103 24.24 -4.16 -6.79
CA LEU A 103 24.47 -5.40 -6.07
C LEU A 103 23.31 -6.36 -6.29
N VAL A 104 23.60 -7.60 -6.68
CA VAL A 104 22.62 -8.67 -6.86
C VAL A 104 22.90 -9.79 -5.88
N TYR A 105 21.88 -10.20 -5.12
CA TYR A 105 21.99 -11.28 -4.14
C TYR A 105 20.92 -12.36 -4.30
N GLY A 106 21.38 -13.61 -4.23
CA GLY A 106 20.52 -14.78 -4.14
C GLY A 106 19.64 -15.02 -5.37
N GLY A 107 18.44 -15.55 -5.14
CA GLY A 107 17.49 -15.94 -6.19
C GLY A 107 17.64 -17.40 -6.63
N ARG A 108 16.93 -17.76 -7.69
CA ARG A 108 16.90 -19.12 -8.22
C ARG A 108 16.93 -19.14 -9.75
N GLY A 109 17.67 -20.08 -10.32
CA GLY A 109 17.72 -20.36 -11.77
C GLY A 109 16.96 -21.63 -12.17
N GLY A 110 17.15 -22.06 -13.42
CA GLY A 110 16.49 -23.24 -13.98
C GLY A 110 17.11 -24.56 -13.55
N GLY A 111 16.43 -25.30 -12.68
CA GLY A 111 16.84 -26.64 -12.22
C GLY A 111 18.01 -26.69 -11.24
N GLY A 112 18.69 -25.57 -10.99
CA GLY A 112 19.78 -25.46 -10.03
C GLY A 112 19.33 -25.20 -8.57
N PRO A 113 20.27 -25.31 -7.61
CA PRO A 113 20.02 -24.92 -6.23
C PRO A 113 19.71 -23.42 -6.15
N ILE A 114 19.07 -23.03 -5.05
CA ILE A 114 18.92 -21.61 -4.73
C ILE A 114 20.30 -21.02 -4.46
N MET A 115 20.46 -19.76 -4.84
CA MET A 115 21.73 -19.06 -4.82
C MET A 115 21.90 -18.27 -3.52
N SER A 116 23.14 -18.11 -3.09
CA SER A 116 23.61 -17.26 -1.98
C SER A 116 24.79 -16.38 -2.40
N ASP A 117 25.01 -16.26 -3.71
CA ASP A 117 26.09 -15.47 -4.27
C ASP A 117 25.75 -13.98 -4.27
N LEU A 118 26.78 -13.17 -4.08
CA LEU A 118 26.72 -11.71 -4.20
C LEU A 118 27.49 -11.31 -5.46
N TRP A 119 26.84 -10.52 -6.31
CA TRP A 119 27.42 -9.99 -7.54
C TRP A 119 27.37 -8.47 -7.53
N ALA A 120 28.36 -7.84 -8.14
CA ALA A 120 28.40 -6.40 -8.35
C ALA A 120 28.59 -6.09 -9.82
N LEU A 121 27.72 -5.22 -10.37
CA LEU A 121 27.86 -4.63 -11.70
C LEU A 121 28.37 -3.20 -11.56
N LYS A 122 29.49 -2.90 -12.21
CA LYS A 122 30.07 -1.54 -12.33
C LYS A 122 29.80 -0.96 -13.72
N GLY A 123 30.14 0.31 -13.94
CA GLY A 123 30.05 0.97 -15.25
C GLY A 123 28.62 1.36 -15.65
N LEU A 124 27.72 1.55 -14.68
CA LEU A 124 26.34 1.98 -14.92
C LEU A 124 26.19 3.51 -15.00
N ILE A 125 27.25 4.26 -14.65
CA ILE A 125 27.26 5.72 -14.63
C ILE A 125 28.26 6.20 -15.69
N GLU A 126 27.80 7.06 -16.60
CA GLU A 126 28.55 7.51 -17.79
C GLU A 126 29.85 8.23 -17.46
N GLU A 127 29.91 8.93 -16.33
CA GLU A 127 31.09 9.67 -15.88
C GLU A 127 32.34 8.79 -15.70
N GLU A 128 32.19 7.48 -15.53
CA GLU A 128 33.32 6.57 -15.29
C GLU A 128 34.01 6.13 -16.59
N ASN A 129 33.38 6.31 -17.76
CA ASN A 129 33.84 5.78 -19.06
C ASN A 129 34.28 4.30 -18.98
N GLU A 130 33.65 3.54 -18.08
CA GLU A 130 33.93 2.13 -17.84
C GLU A 130 32.92 1.27 -18.60
N THR A 131 33.40 0.21 -19.25
CA THR A 131 32.52 -0.82 -19.80
C THR A 131 31.79 -1.55 -18.66
N PRO A 132 30.46 -1.71 -18.75
CA PRO A 132 29.70 -2.48 -17.78
C PRO A 132 30.30 -3.87 -17.56
N GLY A 133 30.54 -4.23 -16.30
CA GLY A 133 31.26 -5.46 -15.97
C GLY A 133 30.84 -6.07 -14.65
N TRP A 134 30.59 -7.38 -14.68
CA TRP A 134 30.22 -8.15 -13.48
C TRP A 134 31.44 -8.66 -12.73
N THR A 135 31.33 -8.68 -11.40
CA THR A 135 32.31 -9.32 -10.51
C THR A 135 31.58 -10.03 -9.38
N GLN A 136 31.92 -11.29 -9.13
CA GLN A 136 31.42 -12.02 -7.98
C GLN A 136 32.15 -11.57 -6.72
N LEU A 137 31.40 -11.17 -5.68
CA LEU A 137 31.95 -10.76 -4.41
C LEU A 137 31.89 -11.93 -3.41
N LYS A 138 33.03 -12.25 -2.81
CA LYS A 138 33.13 -13.23 -1.71
C LYS A 138 33.53 -12.49 -0.45
N LEU A 139 32.52 -12.05 0.29
CA LEU A 139 32.71 -11.26 1.51
C LEU A 139 32.76 -12.17 2.74
N PRO A 140 33.64 -11.89 3.72
CA PRO A 140 33.72 -12.67 4.95
C PRO A 140 32.54 -12.38 5.89
N GLY A 141 32.45 -13.15 6.97
CA GLY A 141 31.46 -12.98 8.02
C GLY A 141 30.30 -13.96 7.94
N GLN A 142 29.19 -13.59 8.59
CA GLN A 142 28.01 -14.44 8.73
C GLN A 142 27.06 -14.23 7.55
N ALA A 143 27.45 -14.74 6.37
CA ALA A 143 26.65 -14.62 5.15
C ALA A 143 25.28 -15.30 5.30
N PRO A 144 24.22 -14.77 4.66
CA PRO A 144 22.91 -15.40 4.64
C PRO A 144 22.94 -16.76 3.95
N SER A 145 22.04 -17.66 4.36
CA SER A 145 21.79 -18.90 3.62
C SER A 145 21.23 -18.63 2.22
N PRO A 146 21.33 -19.59 1.28
CA PRO A 146 20.69 -19.49 -0.02
C PRO A 146 19.19 -19.23 0.11
N ARG A 147 18.70 -18.21 -0.59
CA ARG A 147 17.31 -17.77 -0.48
C ARG A 147 16.80 -17.01 -1.70
N CYS A 148 15.48 -17.03 -1.90
CA CYS A 148 14.76 -16.17 -2.85
C CYS A 148 13.54 -15.53 -2.20
N GLY A 149 12.98 -14.49 -2.82
CA GLY A 149 11.86 -13.72 -2.27
C GLY A 149 12.19 -12.98 -0.96
N HIS A 150 13.48 -12.72 -0.71
CA HIS A 150 13.95 -11.89 0.39
C HIS A 150 14.01 -10.42 -0.06
N THR A 151 14.23 -9.50 0.87
CA THR A 151 14.52 -8.10 0.57
C THR A 151 15.95 -7.74 0.95
N VAL A 152 16.58 -6.81 0.21
CA VAL A 152 17.86 -6.20 0.54
C VAL A 152 17.72 -4.69 0.36
N THR A 153 17.74 -3.96 1.46
CA THR A 153 17.45 -2.54 1.47
C THR A 153 18.65 -1.75 2.00
N SER A 154 19.13 -0.81 1.19
CA SER A 154 20.24 0.09 1.56
C SER A 154 19.76 1.14 2.55
N GLY A 155 20.47 1.32 3.66
CA GLY A 155 20.19 2.37 4.64
C GLY A 155 21.36 2.62 5.58
N GLY A 156 21.66 3.89 5.86
CA GLY A 156 22.83 4.27 6.66
C GLY A 156 24.12 3.68 6.08
N HIS A 157 24.90 2.97 6.89
CA HIS A 157 26.13 2.25 6.48
C HIS A 157 25.90 0.75 6.15
N TYR A 158 24.64 0.30 6.12
CA TYR A 158 24.28 -1.10 6.03
C TYR A 158 23.40 -1.40 4.82
N LEU A 159 23.49 -2.62 4.32
CA LEU A 159 22.44 -3.24 3.52
C LEU A 159 21.75 -4.27 4.38
N LEU A 160 20.48 -4.01 4.71
CA LEU A 160 19.70 -4.92 5.52
C LEU A 160 19.03 -5.96 4.63
N LEU A 161 19.35 -7.23 4.87
CA LEU A 161 18.66 -8.38 4.32
C LEU A 161 17.67 -8.92 5.35
N PHE A 162 16.44 -9.17 4.92
CA PHE A 162 15.42 -9.81 5.74
C PHE A 162 14.69 -10.93 4.98
N GLY A 163 14.46 -12.03 5.71
CA GLY A 163 13.59 -13.12 5.33
C GLY A 163 13.97 -13.84 4.03
N GLY A 164 12.95 -14.22 3.26
CA GLY A 164 13.04 -15.09 2.08
C GLY A 164 12.74 -16.54 2.41
N HIS A 165 12.79 -17.38 1.38
CA HIS A 165 12.55 -18.82 1.51
C HIS A 165 13.66 -19.66 0.86
N GLY A 166 13.77 -20.91 1.31
CA GLY A 166 14.73 -21.91 0.90
C GLY A 166 14.22 -22.78 -0.26
N THR A 167 14.66 -24.04 -0.29
CA THR A 167 14.62 -24.92 -1.47
C THR A 167 13.28 -25.62 -1.74
N GLY A 168 12.28 -25.44 -0.88
CA GLY A 168 10.98 -26.13 -0.94
C GLY A 168 10.07 -25.72 -2.10
N GLY A 169 10.44 -24.69 -2.86
CA GLY A 169 9.77 -24.28 -4.09
C GLY A 169 8.92 -23.02 -3.94
N TRP A 170 8.53 -22.44 -5.07
CA TRP A 170 7.75 -21.20 -5.10
C TRP A 170 6.44 -21.36 -4.33
N LEU A 171 6.18 -20.44 -3.40
CA LEU A 171 4.95 -20.40 -2.60
C LEU A 171 4.61 -21.73 -1.90
N SER A 172 5.63 -22.55 -1.60
CA SER A 172 5.42 -23.87 -1.01
C SER A 172 5.19 -23.77 0.49
N ARG A 173 4.17 -24.50 0.98
CA ARG A 173 3.87 -24.65 2.42
C ARG A 173 4.87 -25.50 3.18
N TYR A 174 5.73 -26.22 2.46
CA TYR A 174 6.74 -27.12 3.00
C TYR A 174 8.15 -26.53 2.88
N ASP A 175 8.26 -25.28 2.44
CA ASP A 175 9.53 -24.58 2.40
C ASP A 175 9.97 -24.09 3.77
N ILE A 176 11.25 -23.80 3.87
CA ILE A 176 11.84 -23.10 5.01
C ILE A 176 11.76 -21.62 4.69
N TYR A 177 11.06 -20.87 5.53
CA TYR A 177 11.03 -19.41 5.50
C TYR A 177 11.97 -18.87 6.57
N TYR A 178 12.56 -17.71 6.32
CA TYR A 178 13.52 -17.08 7.22
C TYR A 178 12.92 -15.79 7.84
N ASN A 179 13.38 -15.44 9.04
CA ASN A 179 13.15 -14.16 9.72
C ASN A 179 14.45 -13.56 10.29
N ASP A 180 15.60 -13.98 9.78
CA ASP A 180 16.89 -13.44 10.19
C ASP A 180 17.09 -12.03 9.61
N CYS A 181 17.57 -11.11 10.45
CA CYS A 181 18.08 -9.80 10.04
C CYS A 181 19.60 -9.89 9.89
N ILE A 182 20.07 -9.81 8.65
CA ILE A 182 21.49 -9.87 8.33
C ILE A 182 21.86 -8.56 7.64
N VAL A 183 22.94 -7.93 8.07
CA VAL A 183 23.45 -6.71 7.45
C VAL A 183 24.75 -7.01 6.70
N LEU A 184 24.90 -6.44 5.52
CA LEU A 184 26.20 -6.21 4.92
C LEU A 184 26.69 -4.83 5.35
N ASP A 185 27.71 -4.82 6.22
CA ASP A 185 28.38 -3.61 6.65
C ASP A 185 29.31 -3.12 5.53
N ARG A 186 29.01 -1.94 5.00
CA ARG A 186 29.72 -1.37 3.86
C ARG A 186 31.08 -0.80 4.23
N LEU A 187 31.31 -0.47 5.51
CA LEU A 187 32.59 0.06 5.98
C LEU A 187 33.59 -1.07 6.18
N SER A 188 33.17 -2.17 6.81
CA SER A 188 34.03 -3.34 7.02
C SER A 188 33.99 -4.35 5.87
N ALA A 189 33.06 -4.20 4.92
CA ALA A 189 32.78 -5.12 3.82
C ALA A 189 32.54 -6.57 4.30
N GLN A 190 31.78 -6.73 5.39
CA GLN A 190 31.49 -8.04 5.98
C GLN A 190 30.01 -8.24 6.28
N TRP A 191 29.57 -9.49 6.20
CA TRP A 191 28.24 -9.90 6.64
C TRP A 191 28.20 -10.05 8.16
N LYS A 192 27.17 -9.48 8.78
CA LYS A 192 26.95 -9.55 10.23
C LYS A 192 25.48 -9.86 10.51
N ARG A 193 25.21 -10.71 11.50
CA ARG A 193 23.85 -10.83 12.05
C ARG A 193 23.58 -9.64 12.94
N LEU A 194 22.44 -8.99 12.73
CA LEU A 194 22.02 -7.88 13.57
C LEU A 194 21.41 -8.46 14.85
N PRO A 195 21.94 -8.14 16.05
CA PRO A 195 21.26 -8.50 17.28
C PRO A 195 19.96 -7.68 17.37
N ILE A 196 18.83 -8.36 17.45
CA ILE A 196 17.51 -7.72 17.59
C ILE A 196 17.13 -7.79 19.07
N GLY A 197 16.78 -6.65 19.67
CA GLY A 197 16.45 -6.56 21.09
C GLY A 197 15.08 -7.11 21.48
N ASN A 198 14.17 -7.24 20.51
CA ASN A 198 12.80 -7.72 20.68
C ASN A 198 12.47 -8.89 19.73
N GLU A 199 11.24 -9.40 19.81
CA GLU A 199 10.78 -10.45 18.90
C GLU A 199 10.73 -9.94 17.46
N PRO A 200 11.40 -10.61 16.50
CA PRO A 200 11.35 -10.23 15.10
C PRO A 200 10.01 -10.61 14.47
N PRO A 201 9.68 -10.02 13.30
CA PRO A 201 8.54 -10.45 12.51
C PRO A 201 8.63 -11.95 12.18
N ALA A 202 7.48 -12.60 12.03
CA ALA A 202 7.41 -14.01 11.64
C ALA A 202 8.17 -14.29 10.32
N ALA A 203 8.68 -15.51 10.17
CA ALA A 203 9.42 -15.95 8.99
C ALA A 203 8.58 -15.83 7.71
N ARG A 204 9.13 -15.17 6.69
CA ARG A 204 8.35 -14.78 5.51
C ARG A 204 9.20 -14.48 4.28
N ALA A 205 8.59 -14.64 3.11
CA ALA A 205 9.12 -14.22 1.82
C ALA A 205 8.12 -13.33 1.08
N TYR A 206 8.53 -12.75 -0.05
CA TYR A 206 7.72 -11.90 -0.93
C TYR A 206 7.10 -10.67 -0.24
N HIS A 207 7.73 -10.22 0.85
CA HIS A 207 7.38 -9.00 1.57
C HIS A 207 8.06 -7.79 0.90
N SER A 208 7.64 -6.60 1.30
CA SER A 208 8.31 -5.34 0.93
C SER A 208 9.03 -4.76 2.14
N LEU A 209 10.23 -4.21 1.92
CA LEU A 209 11.04 -3.58 2.96
C LEU A 209 11.60 -2.26 2.44
N SER A 210 11.16 -1.15 3.02
CA SER A 210 11.54 0.21 2.59
C SER A 210 12.30 0.92 3.69
N HIS A 211 13.38 1.61 3.33
CA HIS A 211 14.15 2.45 4.26
C HIS A 211 13.60 3.88 4.25
N ILE A 212 13.22 4.39 5.42
CA ILE A 212 12.60 5.71 5.60
C ILE A 212 13.33 6.42 6.75
N GLY A 213 14.10 7.46 6.43
CA GLY A 213 14.90 8.18 7.43
C GLY A 213 15.97 7.27 8.05
N SER A 214 15.85 6.96 9.34
CA SER A 214 16.70 6.03 10.08
C SER A 214 16.06 4.66 10.32
N ARG A 215 14.89 4.38 9.73
CA ARG A 215 14.04 3.23 10.05
C ARG A 215 13.83 2.36 8.81
N TYR A 216 13.49 1.09 9.04
CA TYR A 216 13.03 0.19 7.99
C TYR A 216 11.58 -0.22 8.25
N LEU A 217 10.75 -0.06 7.23
CA LEU A 217 9.34 -0.43 7.22
C LEU A 217 9.16 -1.73 6.45
N LEU A 218 8.74 -2.78 7.15
CA LEU A 218 8.36 -4.06 6.56
C LEU A 218 6.84 -4.12 6.43
N PHE A 219 6.36 -4.57 5.28
CA PHE A 219 4.94 -4.84 5.06
C PHE A 219 4.73 -6.19 4.37
N GLY A 220 3.79 -6.95 4.95
CA GLY A 220 3.22 -8.16 4.39
C GLY A 220 4.19 -9.32 4.22
N GLY A 221 3.95 -10.13 3.18
CA GLY A 221 4.72 -11.34 2.87
C GLY A 221 3.90 -12.62 3.04
N PHE A 222 4.57 -13.76 2.90
CA PHE A 222 3.96 -15.08 2.94
C PHE A 222 4.93 -16.11 3.52
N ASP A 223 4.43 -17.05 4.34
CA ASP A 223 5.21 -18.12 4.99
C ASP A 223 4.90 -19.53 4.45
N GLY A 224 4.20 -19.62 3.31
CA GLY A 224 3.73 -20.91 2.79
C GLY A 224 2.32 -21.28 3.24
N LYS A 225 1.79 -20.64 4.29
CA LYS A 225 0.47 -20.94 4.86
C LYS A 225 -0.40 -19.69 4.95
N LEU A 226 0.15 -18.61 5.46
CA LEU A 226 -0.51 -17.34 5.76
C LEU A 226 0.10 -16.23 4.92
N THR A 227 -0.76 -15.39 4.36
CA THR A 227 -0.38 -14.10 3.80
C THR A 227 -0.48 -13.06 4.91
N TYR A 228 0.63 -12.38 5.19
CA TYR A 228 0.67 -11.35 6.20
C TYR A 228 0.18 -10.00 5.62
N GLY A 229 -0.59 -9.27 6.42
CA GLY A 229 -0.97 -7.87 6.19
C GLY A 229 -0.49 -6.94 7.31
N ASP A 230 0.44 -7.41 8.14
CA ASP A 230 1.03 -6.68 9.26
C ASP A 230 2.10 -5.70 8.79
N ILE A 231 2.39 -4.73 9.67
CA ILE A 231 3.39 -3.69 9.47
C ILE A 231 4.39 -3.77 10.61
N TRP A 232 5.69 -3.72 10.29
CA TRP A 232 6.75 -3.71 11.28
C TRP A 232 7.74 -2.59 11.02
N TRP A 233 8.23 -1.99 12.11
CA TRP A 233 9.33 -1.06 12.08
C TRP A 233 10.57 -1.69 12.70
N LEU A 234 11.67 -1.72 11.96
CA LEU A 234 13.00 -1.88 12.54
C LEU A 234 13.60 -0.49 12.75
N VAL A 235 13.91 -0.17 14.00
CA VAL A 235 14.38 1.14 14.44
C VAL A 235 15.66 1.03 15.26
N PRO A 236 16.51 2.05 15.29
CA PRO A 236 17.59 2.16 16.28
C PRO A 236 17.02 2.15 17.71
N GLU A 237 17.78 1.64 18.68
CA GLU A 237 17.37 1.61 20.10
C GLU A 237 17.01 3.01 20.64
N GLU A 238 17.67 4.04 20.13
CA GLU A 238 17.44 5.42 20.55
C GLU A 238 16.18 6.06 19.97
N ASP A 239 15.54 5.42 18.98
CA ASP A 239 14.38 5.95 18.29
C ASP A 239 13.18 6.08 19.26
N PRO A 240 12.43 7.19 19.22
CA PRO A 240 11.24 7.37 20.07
C PRO A 240 10.22 6.24 19.98
N ILE A 241 10.07 5.60 18.80
CA ILE A 241 9.14 4.47 18.62
C ILE A 241 9.58 3.26 19.46
N ALA A 242 10.88 3.04 19.64
CA ALA A 242 11.40 1.95 20.47
C ALA A 242 11.03 2.16 21.95
N LYS A 243 10.90 3.41 22.39
CA LYS A 243 10.64 3.79 23.79
C LYS A 243 9.15 3.76 24.16
N TRP A 244 8.24 3.77 23.18
CA TRP A 244 6.79 3.75 23.42
C TRP A 244 6.25 2.45 24.01
N PHE A 245 7.00 1.34 23.91
CA PHE A 245 6.52 0.01 24.34
C PHE A 245 7.12 -0.46 25.67
N ILE A 246 7.83 0.40 26.43
CA ILE A 246 8.59 -0.01 27.62
C ILE A 246 7.89 0.31 28.96
N GLU A 247 6.89 1.19 29.01
CA GLU A 247 6.22 1.50 30.30
C GLU A 247 5.06 0.54 30.62
N PRO A 248 5.14 -0.28 31.69
CA PRO A 248 3.99 -1.07 32.11
C PRO A 248 2.91 -0.15 32.71
N PRO A 249 1.62 -0.49 32.54
CA PRO A 249 0.54 0.33 33.09
C PRO A 249 0.58 0.34 34.63
N PRO A 250 0.19 1.46 35.28
CA PRO A 250 0.25 1.58 36.73
C PRO A 250 -0.71 0.57 37.39
N LYS A 251 -0.14 -0.30 38.24
CA LYS A 251 -0.89 -1.22 39.10
C LYS A 251 -1.60 -0.41 40.18
N ASN A 252 -2.92 -0.26 40.10
CA ASN A 252 -3.81 -0.09 41.25
C ASN A 252 -5.26 -0.11 40.81
N LEU A 253 -6.03 -1.13 41.24
CA LEU A 253 -7.40 -1.03 41.73
C LEU A 253 -7.76 -2.36 42.46
N PRO A 254 -8.58 -2.32 43.53
CA PRO A 254 -8.60 -3.33 44.59
C PRO A 254 -9.50 -4.52 44.28
N HIS A 255 -9.08 -5.68 44.80
CA HIS A 255 -9.84 -6.93 44.82
C HIS A 255 -11.14 -6.82 45.64
N LYS A 256 -12.23 -7.38 45.10
CA LYS A 256 -13.33 -7.98 45.89
C LYS A 256 -13.67 -9.35 45.31
N GLY A 257 -13.74 -10.37 46.17
CA GLY A 257 -14.15 -11.76 45.88
C GLY A 257 -15.62 -11.85 45.41
N MET A 258 -16.13 -12.98 44.91
CA MET A 258 -16.08 -14.35 45.47
C MET A 258 -16.59 -15.39 44.45
N ALA A 259 -16.14 -16.63 44.67
CA ALA A 259 -16.83 -17.92 44.52
C ALA A 259 -17.03 -18.60 43.15
N VAL A 260 -16.87 -19.92 43.22
CA VAL A 260 -16.80 -20.95 42.18
C VAL A 260 -18.19 -21.56 41.96
N ALA A 261 -18.57 -21.79 40.70
CA ALA A 261 -19.53 -22.83 40.30
C ALA A 261 -19.28 -23.23 38.83
N ASN A 262 -19.55 -24.50 38.54
CA ASN A 262 -19.13 -25.27 37.38
C ASN A 262 -20.09 -25.15 36.17
N ASP A 263 -19.57 -25.59 35.02
CA ASP A 263 -20.24 -26.06 33.79
C ASP A 263 -20.70 -25.08 32.69
N ASN A 264 -19.96 -25.19 31.58
CA ASN A 264 -20.35 -25.30 30.17
C ASN A 264 -21.34 -24.32 29.51
N ILE A 265 -20.89 -23.91 28.30
CA ILE A 265 -21.55 -23.12 27.24
C ILE A 265 -21.47 -21.60 27.44
N GLN A 266 -20.42 -20.98 26.89
CA GLN A 266 -20.41 -19.67 26.19
C GLN A 266 -18.96 -19.19 25.98
N SER A 267 -18.30 -19.68 24.92
CA SER A 267 -16.98 -19.19 24.48
C SER A 267 -17.04 -18.13 23.39
N ALA A 268 -18.21 -17.55 23.11
CA ALA A 268 -18.38 -16.51 22.07
C ALA A 268 -18.73 -15.11 22.62
N PHE A 269 -18.96 -14.97 23.92
CA PHE A 269 -19.38 -13.70 24.55
C PHE A 269 -18.28 -13.02 25.40
N LYS A 270 -17.09 -13.64 25.53
CA LYS A 270 -15.97 -13.09 26.32
C LYS A 270 -14.90 -12.36 25.48
N GLU A 271 -14.90 -12.52 24.16
CA GLU A 271 -13.98 -11.78 23.28
C GLU A 271 -14.48 -10.35 23.01
N SER A 272 -15.79 -10.13 22.86
CA SER A 272 -16.32 -8.79 22.58
C SER A 272 -16.16 -7.80 23.75
N GLN A 273 -16.32 -8.25 24.99
CA GLN A 273 -16.12 -7.37 26.16
C GLN A 273 -14.64 -7.03 26.41
N ARG A 274 -13.71 -7.87 25.96
CA ARG A 274 -12.26 -7.64 26.17
C ARG A 274 -11.69 -6.65 25.14
N GLU A 275 -12.26 -6.61 23.95
CA GLU A 275 -11.94 -5.61 22.92
C GLU A 275 -12.46 -4.22 23.31
N ASP A 276 -13.70 -4.14 23.83
CA ASP A 276 -14.26 -2.87 24.30
C ASP A 276 -13.45 -2.25 25.46
N ASP A 277 -12.96 -3.05 26.40
CA ASP A 277 -12.13 -2.58 27.52
C ASP A 277 -10.74 -2.06 27.06
N ALA A 278 -10.14 -2.70 26.05
CA ALA A 278 -8.84 -2.31 25.52
C ALA A 278 -8.91 -1.01 24.70
N ILE A 279 -9.97 -0.85 23.91
CA ILE A 279 -10.23 0.34 23.09
C ILE A 279 -10.59 1.54 23.97
N THR A 280 -11.41 1.33 25.00
CA THR A 280 -11.79 2.39 25.96
C THR A 280 -10.59 2.89 26.77
N GLU A 281 -9.68 1.98 27.17
CA GLU A 281 -8.44 2.35 27.86
C GLU A 281 -7.46 3.11 26.94
N LEU A 282 -7.44 2.78 25.63
CA LEU A 282 -6.65 3.49 24.62
C LEU A 282 -7.17 4.92 24.38
N GLN A 283 -8.50 5.08 24.29
CA GLN A 283 -9.17 6.38 24.16
C GLN A 283 -8.93 7.30 25.35
N ARG A 284 -8.97 6.75 26.57
CA ARG A 284 -8.68 7.47 27.82
C ARG A 284 -7.23 7.94 27.89
N ARG A 285 -6.27 7.14 27.43
CA ARG A 285 -4.84 7.46 27.44
C ARG A 285 -4.42 8.46 26.38
N LEU A 286 -5.12 8.49 25.25
CA LEU A 286 -4.85 9.44 24.16
C LEU A 286 -5.55 10.79 24.32
N GLY A 287 -6.40 10.95 25.34
CA GLY A 287 -7.13 12.21 25.59
C GLY A 287 -8.16 12.55 24.51
N VAL A 288 -8.62 11.55 23.75
CA VAL A 288 -9.56 11.70 22.64
C VAL A 288 -10.92 11.17 23.08
N SER A 289 -11.85 12.07 23.43
CA SER A 289 -13.26 11.72 23.61
C SER A 289 -13.94 11.69 22.23
N VAL A 290 -13.86 10.56 21.54
CA VAL A 290 -14.65 10.31 20.33
C VAL A 290 -15.45 9.05 20.53
N SER A 291 -16.78 9.21 20.65
CA SER A 291 -17.75 8.12 20.64
C SER A 291 -17.57 7.30 19.36
N LEU A 292 -17.25 6.01 19.51
CA LEU A 292 -17.18 5.06 18.40
C LEU A 292 -18.59 4.65 17.98
N SER A 293 -19.16 5.41 17.04
CA SER A 293 -19.90 4.81 15.94
C SER A 293 -18.89 4.59 14.81
N GLY A 294 -18.82 3.40 14.21
CA GLY A 294 -17.79 2.98 13.24
C GLY A 294 -17.61 3.91 12.02
N PRO A 295 -16.71 3.59 11.06
CA PRO A 295 -16.49 4.41 9.88
C PRO A 295 -17.65 4.23 8.87
N GLY A 296 -18.85 4.61 9.27
CA GLY A 296 -19.87 5.05 8.32
C GLY A 296 -19.54 6.48 7.93
N LEU A 297 -19.78 6.85 6.66
CA LEU A 297 -19.85 8.25 6.28
C LEU A 297 -20.74 8.96 7.31
N GLN A 298 -20.21 9.90 8.09
CA GLN A 298 -21.03 10.82 8.86
C GLN A 298 -21.72 11.74 7.85
N ILE A 299 -22.83 11.27 7.31
CA ILE A 299 -23.68 12.06 6.45
C ILE A 299 -24.38 13.07 7.36
N ILE A 300 -23.80 14.27 7.44
CA ILE A 300 -24.36 15.42 8.15
C ILE A 300 -25.76 15.67 7.58
N ASP A 301 -26.77 15.88 8.43
CA ASP A 301 -28.14 16.20 7.99
C ASP A 301 -28.15 17.50 7.17
N GLU A 302 -29.09 17.69 6.24
CA GLU A 302 -29.18 18.92 5.43
C GLU A 302 -29.27 20.18 6.28
N SER A 303 -29.92 20.10 7.44
CA SER A 303 -30.07 21.23 8.35
C SER A 303 -28.76 21.65 9.03
N ASP A 304 -27.80 20.73 9.14
CA ASP A 304 -26.49 20.94 9.77
C ASP A 304 -25.37 21.28 8.76
N ASP A 305 -25.63 21.15 7.45
CA ASP A 305 -24.67 21.47 6.38
C ASP A 305 -24.74 22.96 6.00
N LYS A 306 -23.91 23.75 6.69
CA LYS A 306 -23.84 25.22 6.50
C LYS A 306 -23.59 25.65 5.06
N GLU A 307 -22.73 24.93 4.32
CA GLU A 307 -22.44 25.25 2.92
C GLU A 307 -23.66 25.00 2.02
N PHE A 308 -24.38 23.90 2.30
CA PHE A 308 -25.60 23.53 1.59
C PHE A 308 -26.71 24.57 1.83
N ILE A 309 -26.95 24.95 3.09
CA ILE A 309 -27.95 25.97 3.44
C ILE A 309 -27.58 27.34 2.87
N GLU A 310 -26.30 27.74 2.92
CA GLU A 310 -25.85 29.02 2.38
C GLU A 310 -26.05 29.11 0.85
N LEU A 311 -25.81 28.01 0.12
CA LEU A 311 -26.04 27.94 -1.33
C LEU A 311 -27.53 28.08 -1.67
N GLY A 312 -28.41 27.35 -0.98
CA GLY A 312 -29.85 27.47 -1.23
C GLY A 312 -30.39 28.86 -0.84
N SER A 313 -29.90 29.44 0.25
CA SER A 313 -30.28 30.78 0.71
C SER A 313 -29.94 31.85 -0.33
N LYS A 314 -28.76 31.73 -0.98
CA LYS A 314 -28.35 32.64 -2.07
C LYS A 314 -29.26 32.56 -3.29
N LEU A 315 -29.87 31.40 -3.56
CA LEU A 315 -30.83 31.23 -4.66
C LEU A 315 -32.21 31.80 -4.33
N ILE A 316 -32.60 31.81 -3.05
CA ILE A 316 -33.86 32.41 -2.57
C ILE A 316 -33.74 33.94 -2.42
N GLY A 317 -32.54 34.45 -2.14
CA GLY A 317 -32.28 35.88 -1.96
C GLY A 317 -32.45 36.40 -0.52
N GLU A 318 -32.62 35.50 0.46
CA GLU A 318 -32.80 35.82 1.88
C GLU A 318 -31.71 35.14 2.75
N LYS A 319 -31.25 35.80 3.82
CA LYS A 319 -30.32 35.20 4.79
C LYS A 319 -31.11 34.39 5.82
N VAL A 320 -31.02 33.07 5.75
CA VAL A 320 -31.66 32.15 6.69
C VAL A 320 -30.99 32.28 8.07
N SER A 321 -31.80 32.54 9.11
CA SER A 321 -31.38 32.42 10.52
C SER A 321 -31.91 31.10 11.10
N ASN A 322 -31.14 30.45 11.98
CA ASN A 322 -31.28 29.03 12.38
C ASN A 322 -32.62 28.59 13.04
N ASN A 323 -33.65 29.44 13.14
CA ASN A 323 -34.85 29.16 13.93
C ASN A 323 -36.19 29.06 13.16
N GLU A 324 -36.18 28.87 11.83
CA GLU A 324 -37.40 28.64 11.05
C GLU A 324 -37.32 27.35 10.22
N GLN A 325 -37.81 26.23 10.76
CA GLN A 325 -37.81 24.92 10.09
C GLN A 325 -38.50 24.93 8.70
N GLY A 326 -39.51 25.79 8.49
CA GLY A 326 -40.17 25.93 7.19
C GLY A 326 -39.28 26.55 6.11
N LEU A 327 -38.38 27.47 6.48
CA LEU A 327 -37.47 28.14 5.56
C LEU A 327 -36.35 27.19 5.09
N VAL A 328 -35.93 26.27 5.96
CA VAL A 328 -34.92 25.24 5.67
C VAL A 328 -35.43 24.24 4.62
N SER A 329 -36.67 23.76 4.76
CA SER A 329 -37.28 22.86 3.77
C SER A 329 -37.40 23.52 2.39
N GLN A 330 -37.81 24.78 2.34
CA GLN A 330 -37.88 25.55 1.09
C GLN A 330 -36.49 25.74 0.45
N THR A 331 -35.47 25.98 1.27
CA THR A 331 -34.06 26.10 0.84
C THR A 331 -33.55 24.82 0.19
N ILE A 332 -33.86 23.66 0.78
CA ILE A 332 -33.50 22.34 0.25
C ILE A 332 -34.15 22.11 -1.11
N GLU A 333 -35.45 22.36 -1.25
CA GLU A 333 -36.19 22.15 -2.51
C GLU A 333 -35.67 23.04 -3.64
N VAL A 334 -35.40 24.32 -3.36
CA VAL A 334 -34.87 25.26 -4.36
C VAL A 334 -33.48 24.84 -4.84
N LEU A 335 -32.59 24.43 -3.94
CA LEU A 335 -31.23 24.00 -4.31
C LEU A 335 -31.25 22.69 -5.10
N ARG A 336 -32.08 21.72 -4.69
CA ARG A 336 -32.28 20.47 -5.44
C ARG A 336 -32.88 20.73 -6.82
N GLY A 337 -33.84 21.65 -6.92
CA GLY A 337 -34.43 22.11 -8.18
C GLY A 337 -33.41 22.79 -9.10
N HIS A 338 -32.51 23.59 -8.54
CA HIS A 338 -31.40 24.19 -9.28
C HIS A 338 -30.51 23.12 -9.93
N TRP A 339 -30.01 22.14 -9.16
CA TRP A 339 -29.16 21.07 -9.71
C TRP A 339 -29.92 20.11 -10.64
N ARG A 340 -31.24 19.91 -10.42
CA ARG A 340 -32.11 19.14 -11.34
C ARG A 340 -32.12 19.76 -12.74
N ASN A 341 -32.13 21.10 -12.83
CA ASN A 341 -32.20 21.84 -14.09
C ASN A 341 -30.84 22.26 -14.67
N SER A 342 -29.76 22.15 -13.91
CA SER A 342 -28.40 22.48 -14.36
C SER A 342 -27.83 21.48 -15.37
N THR A 343 -26.94 21.98 -16.23
CA THR A 343 -26.09 21.19 -17.14
C THR A 343 -24.70 21.02 -16.53
N PRO A 344 -23.90 20.02 -16.95
CA PRO A 344 -22.58 19.80 -16.37
C PRO A 344 -21.63 21.00 -16.48
N SER A 345 -21.78 21.82 -17.53
CA SER A 345 -21.00 23.04 -17.74
C SER A 345 -21.53 24.26 -17.00
N SER A 346 -22.74 24.21 -16.44
CA SER A 346 -23.34 25.34 -15.70
C SER A 346 -23.13 25.28 -14.19
N ILE A 347 -22.59 24.18 -13.65
CA ILE A 347 -22.37 24.02 -12.20
C ILE A 347 -20.99 24.58 -11.80
N PRO A 348 -20.94 25.60 -10.94
CA PRO A 348 -19.68 26.09 -10.37
C PRO A 348 -18.97 25.02 -9.54
N LEU A 349 -17.63 24.97 -9.59
CA LEU A 349 -16.82 24.01 -8.82
C LEU A 349 -17.11 24.03 -7.31
N LYS A 350 -17.44 25.20 -6.75
CA LYS A 350 -17.81 25.38 -5.34
C LYS A 350 -19.09 24.63 -4.92
N GLU A 351 -19.93 24.24 -5.87
CA GLU A 351 -21.19 23.53 -5.60
C GLU A 351 -21.05 22.01 -5.63
N LEU A 352 -19.94 21.48 -6.17
CA LEU A 352 -19.74 20.04 -6.33
C LEU A 352 -19.64 19.30 -4.98
N GLY A 353 -19.19 19.97 -3.91
CA GLY A 353 -19.11 19.40 -2.56
C GLY A 353 -20.47 19.21 -1.92
N PRO A 354 -21.25 20.29 -1.79
CA PRO A 354 -22.62 20.21 -1.35
C PRO A 354 -23.46 19.24 -2.21
N LEU A 355 -23.26 19.22 -3.53
CA LEU A 355 -23.94 18.28 -4.44
C LEU A 355 -23.59 16.81 -4.16
N LEU A 356 -22.29 16.48 -3.98
CA LEU A 356 -21.86 15.11 -3.68
C LEU A 356 -22.39 14.63 -2.33
N ARG A 357 -22.37 15.49 -1.31
CA ARG A 357 -22.92 15.17 0.02
C ARG A 357 -24.43 14.95 -0.04
N ASP A 358 -25.16 15.76 -0.79
CA ASP A 358 -26.61 15.57 -0.95
C ASP A 358 -26.96 14.34 -1.79
N TYR A 359 -26.16 14.02 -2.80
CA TYR A 359 -26.26 12.74 -3.51
C TYR A 359 -26.13 11.55 -2.54
N GLN A 360 -25.14 11.58 -1.64
CA GLN A 360 -24.96 10.54 -0.63
C GLN A 360 -26.17 10.45 0.31
N ARG A 361 -26.70 11.59 0.78
CA ARG A 361 -27.94 11.64 1.59
C ARG A 361 -29.11 10.95 0.90
N LEU A 362 -29.35 11.29 -0.37
CA LEU A 362 -30.47 10.75 -1.14
C LEU A 362 -30.32 9.24 -1.34
N VAL A 363 -29.11 8.76 -1.66
CA VAL A 363 -28.82 7.32 -1.76
C VAL A 363 -29.13 6.61 -0.44
N THR A 364 -28.64 7.13 0.69
CA THR A 364 -28.88 6.54 2.01
C THR A 364 -30.36 6.51 2.36
N ARG A 365 -31.11 7.58 2.09
CA ARG A 365 -32.57 7.63 2.36
C ARG A 365 -33.38 6.69 1.49
N HIS A 366 -33.08 6.64 0.19
CA HIS A 366 -33.74 5.70 -0.73
C HIS A 366 -33.52 4.25 -0.29
N HIS A 367 -32.34 3.94 0.27
CA HIS A 367 -32.05 2.63 0.84
C HIS A 367 -32.78 2.35 2.16
N LEU A 368 -32.78 3.30 3.10
CA LEU A 368 -33.48 3.18 4.38
C LEU A 368 -35.00 3.02 4.20
N ALA A 369 -35.58 3.67 3.20
CA ALA A 369 -36.99 3.54 2.85
C ALA A 369 -37.34 2.15 2.29
N ASN A 370 -36.39 1.47 1.63
CA ASN A 370 -36.62 0.19 0.95
C ASN A 370 -36.33 -1.05 1.82
N ASN A 371 -35.45 -1.00 2.83
CA ASN A 371 -34.96 -2.20 3.52
C ASN A 371 -35.19 -2.28 5.04
N GLY A 372 -35.82 -1.28 5.67
CA GLY A 372 -36.04 -1.32 7.13
C GLY A 372 -34.73 -1.24 7.94
N SER A 373 -34.86 -0.95 9.23
CA SER A 373 -33.78 -0.46 10.10
C SER A 373 -32.79 -1.53 10.60
N ASP A 374 -32.07 -2.22 9.71
CA ASP A 374 -30.97 -3.12 10.10
C ASP A 374 -29.60 -2.59 9.61
N PHE A 375 -28.83 -2.05 10.56
CA PHE A 375 -27.49 -1.47 10.32
C PHE A 375 -26.35 -2.50 10.37
N GLN A 376 -26.64 -3.81 10.23
CA GLN A 376 -25.65 -4.86 10.50
C GLN A 376 -24.91 -5.47 9.30
N HIS A 377 -25.11 -5.00 8.07
CA HIS A 377 -24.29 -5.49 6.94
C HIS A 377 -23.99 -4.40 5.91
N ILE A 378 -22.88 -3.68 6.09
CA ILE A 378 -22.32 -2.77 5.08
C ILE A 378 -21.44 -3.53 4.06
N GLU A 379 -21.00 -4.75 4.36
CA GLU A 379 -20.12 -5.52 3.46
C GLU A 379 -20.84 -6.33 2.37
N SER A 380 -22.17 -6.50 2.42
CA SER A 380 -22.90 -7.16 1.32
C SER A 380 -23.31 -6.20 0.18
N TRP A 381 -22.90 -4.93 0.25
CA TRP A 381 -23.39 -3.82 -0.58
C TRP A 381 -22.84 -3.77 -2.03
N LEU A 382 -21.87 -4.62 -2.40
CA LEU A 382 -21.22 -4.56 -3.72
C LEU A 382 -21.70 -5.60 -4.74
N SER A 383 -22.70 -6.44 -4.42
CA SER A 383 -23.08 -7.57 -5.29
C SER A 383 -24.42 -7.43 -6.04
N GLY A 384 -25.08 -6.27 -6.04
CA GLY A 384 -26.43 -6.12 -6.63
C GLY A 384 -26.60 -4.92 -7.55
N LYS A 385 -26.75 -5.20 -8.86
CA LYS A 385 -27.23 -4.44 -10.05
C LYS A 385 -27.45 -2.90 -10.12
N GLU A 386 -27.38 -2.11 -9.06
CA GLU A 386 -27.37 -0.63 -9.14
C GLU A 386 -26.29 -0.07 -8.20
N ALA A 387 -25.03 -0.18 -8.62
CA ALA A 387 -23.93 0.43 -7.88
C ALA A 387 -24.01 1.96 -8.05
N HIS A 388 -24.39 2.66 -6.97
CA HIS A 388 -24.30 4.13 -6.88
C HIS A 388 -22.83 4.54 -6.97
N LYS A 389 -22.42 4.98 -8.16
CA LYS A 389 -21.00 5.02 -8.55
C LYS A 389 -20.19 6.00 -7.70
N PHE A 390 -20.82 7.04 -7.15
CA PHE A 390 -20.13 8.12 -6.44
C PHE A 390 -20.31 8.07 -4.93
N TYR A 391 -21.05 7.07 -4.40
CA TYR A 391 -21.38 7.02 -2.97
C TYR A 391 -20.16 6.85 -2.08
N HIS A 392 -19.16 6.09 -2.55
CA HIS A 392 -17.93 5.79 -1.83
C HIS A 392 -16.90 6.94 -1.78
N LEU A 393 -17.17 8.07 -2.42
CA LEU A 393 -16.24 9.20 -2.47
C LEU A 393 -16.26 9.99 -1.15
N ASN A 394 -15.09 10.24 -0.57
CA ASN A 394 -14.98 10.94 0.71
C ASN A 394 -14.99 12.47 0.55
N ASN A 395 -14.63 13.00 -0.63
CA ASN A 395 -14.64 14.43 -0.91
C ASN A 395 -14.64 14.72 -2.43
N VAL A 396 -14.86 16.01 -2.78
CA VAL A 396 -14.91 16.50 -4.18
C VAL A 396 -13.59 16.35 -4.91
N SER A 397 -12.45 16.36 -4.22
CA SER A 397 -11.14 16.23 -4.89
C SER A 397 -10.98 14.87 -5.59
N GLN A 398 -11.82 13.90 -5.24
CA GLN A 398 -11.89 12.60 -5.90
C GLN A 398 -12.80 12.56 -7.14
N LEU A 399 -13.60 13.62 -7.40
CA LEU A 399 -14.42 13.74 -8.61
C LEU A 399 -13.57 14.26 -9.77
N ARG A 400 -13.54 13.52 -10.89
CA ARG A 400 -12.95 14.00 -12.15
C ARG A 400 -13.95 14.90 -12.88
N MET A 401 -13.45 15.78 -13.75
CA MET A 401 -14.34 16.63 -14.58
C MET A 401 -15.30 15.79 -15.44
N ASP A 402 -14.85 14.63 -15.94
CA ASP A 402 -15.67 13.69 -16.73
C ASP A 402 -16.69 12.90 -15.89
N ASP A 403 -16.63 13.01 -14.57
CA ASP A 403 -17.60 12.39 -13.65
C ASP A 403 -18.77 13.31 -13.35
N ILE A 404 -18.64 14.63 -13.52
CA ILE A 404 -19.72 15.60 -13.28
C ILE A 404 -21.00 15.28 -14.08
N PRO A 405 -20.94 14.95 -15.40
CA PRO A 405 -22.13 14.59 -16.15
C PRO A 405 -22.82 13.31 -15.63
N LYS A 406 -22.04 12.36 -15.12
CA LYS A 406 -22.52 11.06 -14.63
C LYS A 406 -23.12 11.20 -13.23
N LEU A 407 -22.46 11.96 -12.35
CA LEU A 407 -22.97 12.30 -11.03
C LEU A 407 -24.31 13.01 -11.13
N LEU A 408 -24.43 14.01 -12.01
CA LEU A 408 -25.71 14.71 -12.22
C LEU A 408 -26.79 13.81 -12.80
N ALA A 409 -26.44 12.91 -13.72
CA ALA A 409 -27.41 11.97 -14.28
C ALA A 409 -27.95 10.99 -13.23
N GLU A 410 -27.11 10.48 -12.33
CA GLU A 410 -27.56 9.63 -11.21
C GLU A 410 -28.35 10.46 -10.18
N TYR A 411 -27.86 11.64 -9.83
CA TYR A 411 -28.50 12.55 -8.88
C TYR A 411 -29.93 12.91 -9.30
N LYS A 412 -30.15 13.23 -10.59
CA LYS A 412 -31.49 13.55 -11.12
C LYS A 412 -32.50 12.40 -10.99
N LYS A 413 -32.03 11.14 -11.01
CA LYS A 413 -32.88 9.95 -10.82
C LYS A 413 -33.27 9.71 -9.36
N LEU A 414 -32.48 10.23 -8.42
CA LEU A 414 -32.70 10.04 -6.98
C LEU A 414 -33.65 11.08 -6.37
N LEU A 415 -33.90 12.18 -7.06
CA LEU A 415 -34.82 13.21 -6.60
C LEU A 415 -36.27 12.74 -6.77
N PRO A 416 -37.13 12.81 -5.72
CA PRO A 416 -38.55 12.47 -5.81
C PRO A 416 -39.24 13.35 -6.86
N GLU A 417 -40.15 12.78 -7.67
CA GLU A 417 -40.81 13.48 -8.79
C GLU A 417 -41.41 14.83 -8.38
#